data_AF-A0A4W6EJ24-F1
#
_entry.id   AF-A0A4W6EJ24-F1
#
_cell.length_a   1.000
_cell.length_b   1.000
_cell.length_c   1.000
_cell.angle_alpha   90.00
_cell.angle_beta   90.00
_cell.angle_gamma   90.00
#
_symmetry.space_group_name_H-M   'P 1'
#
loop_
_entity.id
_entity.type
_entity.pdbx_description
1 polymer ?
#
loop_
_entity_poly.entity_id
_entity_poly.type
_entity_poly.pdbx_seq_one_letter_code
_entity_poly.pdbx_strand_id
1 'polypeptide(L)'
;MTVLNLSFAACGFLGIYHLGAVGALLRHGDKLLGSLRACAGASAGALVAAVMITAPDKLEHCKEFTYRFAESVRGQRFGAVTPGYNFMLTLREEIEEILPSDAHSLASDRLHVSITHSRSGKNHIVSRFTTREELIKVHTPTHETQL
;
A
#
# COMPACT_ATOMS: atom_id res chain seq x y z
N MET A 1 2.84 -14.39 24.13
CA MET A 1 3.59 -13.32 23.44
C MET A 1 2.60 -12.24 23.04
N THR A 2 2.93 -10.97 23.26
CA THR A 2 2.13 -9.82 22.79
C THR A 2 2.12 -9.84 21.26
N VAL A 3 0.98 -9.53 20.65
CA VAL A 3 0.81 -9.47 19.20
C VAL A 3 0.78 -8.00 18.79
N LEU A 4 1.61 -7.60 17.82
CA LEU A 4 1.62 -6.26 17.26
C LEU A 4 0.89 -6.23 15.91
N ASN A 5 -0.05 -5.31 15.77
CA ASN A 5 -0.63 -4.93 14.49
C ASN A 5 -0.39 -3.43 14.26
N LEU A 6 -0.02 -3.06 13.04
CA LEU A 6 0.19 -1.67 12.66
C LEU A 6 -0.89 -1.21 11.68
N SER A 7 -1.31 0.04 11.79
CA SER A 7 -2.29 0.63 10.88
C SER A 7 -1.78 1.95 10.34
N PHE A 8 -1.90 2.14 9.02
CA PHE A 8 -1.41 3.30 8.30
C PHE A 8 -2.58 4.03 7.62
N ALA A 9 -2.77 5.29 7.97
CA ALA A 9 -3.88 6.09 7.48
C ALA A 9 -3.71 6.48 6.00
N ALA A 10 -4.84 6.77 5.33
CA ALA A 10 -4.82 7.37 4.00
C ALA A 10 -4.29 8.80 4.09
N CYS A 11 -3.27 9.12 3.29
CA CYS A 11 -2.57 10.40 3.40
C CYS A 11 -1.96 10.93 2.09
N GLY A 12 -2.21 10.26 0.95
CA GLY A 12 -1.63 10.65 -0.35
C GLY A 12 -0.11 10.76 -0.28
N PHE A 13 0.46 11.87 -0.76
CA PHE A 13 1.91 12.10 -0.76
C PHE A 13 2.52 12.30 0.64
N LEU A 14 1.71 12.50 1.69
CA LEU A 14 2.21 12.43 3.07
C LEU A 14 2.58 10.99 3.48
N GLY A 15 2.40 10.00 2.60
CA GLY A 15 2.92 8.64 2.75
C GLY A 15 4.42 8.58 3.02
N ILE A 16 5.19 9.62 2.67
CA ILE A 16 6.60 9.75 3.04
C ILE A 16 6.83 9.71 4.56
N TYR A 17 5.88 10.23 5.36
CA TYR A 17 5.96 10.16 6.83
C TYR A 17 5.77 8.72 7.32
N HIS A 18 4.87 7.95 6.68
CA HIS A 18 4.73 6.53 6.98
C HIS A 18 5.98 5.75 6.60
N LEU A 19 6.59 6.02 5.44
CA LEU A 19 7.87 5.41 5.05
C LEU A 19 8.99 5.74 6.04
N GLY A 20 9.05 7.00 6.53
CA GLY A 20 10.00 7.40 7.57
C GLY A 20 9.80 6.65 8.89
N ALA A 21 8.54 6.54 9.35
CA ALA A 21 8.19 5.80 10.56
C ALA A 21 8.53 4.31 10.44
N VAL A 22 8.19 3.67 9.32
CA VAL A 22 8.57 2.27 9.05
C VAL A 22 10.09 2.12 9.03
N GLY A 23 10.82 3.06 8.43
CA GLY A 23 12.29 3.02 8.43
C GLY A 23 12.92 3.18 9.81
N ALA A 24 12.27 3.89 10.74
CA ALA A 24 12.70 3.91 12.14
C ALA A 24 12.40 2.58 12.84
N LEU A 25 11.22 2.01 12.59
CA LEU A 25 10.83 0.70 13.14
C LEU A 25 11.77 -0.42 12.67
N LEU A 26 12.08 -0.48 11.37
CA LEU A 26 12.99 -1.50 10.82
C LEU A 26 14.42 -1.38 11.34
N ARG A 27 14.88 -0.18 11.72
CA ARG A 27 16.25 0.05 12.22
C ARG A 27 16.41 -0.14 13.72
N HIS A 28 15.35 0.09 14.50
CA HIS A 28 15.44 0.19 15.96
C HIS A 28 14.43 -0.70 16.69
N GLY A 29 13.51 -1.33 15.96
CA GLY A 29 12.32 -1.97 16.50
C GLY A 29 12.37 -3.50 16.50
N ASP A 30 13.53 -4.15 16.37
CA ASP A 30 13.65 -5.62 16.21
C ASP A 30 12.80 -6.41 17.21
N LYS A 31 12.80 -6.00 18.49
CA LYS A 31 11.98 -6.63 19.54
C LYS A 31 10.47 -6.48 19.29
N LEU A 32 10.03 -5.33 18.79
CA LEU A 32 8.63 -5.07 18.44
C LEU A 32 8.24 -5.81 17.16
N LEU A 33 9.10 -5.77 16.15
CA LEU A 33 8.87 -6.40 14.85
C LEU A 33 8.88 -7.93 14.92
N GLY A 34 9.61 -8.53 15.87
CA GLY A 34 9.52 -9.96 16.15
C GLY A 34 8.12 -10.43 16.59
N SER A 35 7.23 -9.50 16.93
CA SER A 35 5.82 -9.77 17.26
C SER A 35 4.81 -9.24 16.24
N LEU A 36 5.28 -8.71 15.09
CA LEU A 36 4.42 -8.13 14.06
C LEU A 36 3.62 -9.23 13.36
N ARG A 37 2.30 -9.20 13.55
CA ARG A 37 1.38 -10.14 12.92
C ARG A 37 0.83 -9.58 11.61
N ALA A 38 0.28 -8.36 11.64
CA ALA A 38 -0.39 -7.78 10.49
C ALA A 38 -0.19 -6.26 10.38
N CYS A 39 -0.32 -5.77 9.15
CA CYS A 39 -0.43 -4.35 8.83
C CYS A 39 -1.77 -4.08 8.15
N ALA A 40 -2.35 -2.91 8.43
CA ALA A 40 -3.56 -2.43 7.78
C ALA A 40 -3.29 -1.06 7.13
N GLY A 41 -4.00 -0.74 6.07
CA GLY A 41 -3.94 0.61 5.52
C GLY A 41 -4.98 0.92 4.46
N ALA A 42 -5.04 2.20 4.09
CA ALA A 42 -5.87 2.71 3.00
C ALA A 42 -5.04 3.69 2.15
N SER A 43 -5.30 3.74 0.83
CA SER A 43 -4.57 4.62 -0.11
C SER A 43 -3.04 4.47 0.07
N ALA A 44 -2.29 5.57 0.20
CA ALA A 44 -0.85 5.55 0.44
C ALA A 44 -0.45 4.72 1.68
N GLY A 45 -1.27 4.71 2.73
CA GLY A 45 -1.04 3.86 3.90
C GLY A 45 -1.09 2.37 3.58
N ALA A 46 -1.95 1.94 2.66
CA ALA A 46 -2.00 0.56 2.19
C ALA A 46 -0.74 0.17 1.41
N LEU A 47 -0.19 1.10 0.61
CA LEU A 47 1.07 0.87 -0.11
C LEU A 47 2.23 0.66 0.87
N VAL A 48 2.35 1.52 1.89
CA VAL A 48 3.39 1.36 2.92
C VAL A 48 3.20 0.08 3.74
N ALA A 49 1.94 -0.26 4.09
CA ALA A 49 1.62 -1.52 4.76
C ALA A 49 2.03 -2.74 3.93
N ALA A 50 1.79 -2.71 2.62
CA ALA A 50 2.19 -3.77 1.70
C ALA A 50 3.72 -3.91 1.66
N VAL A 51 4.45 -2.81 1.43
CA VAL A 51 5.92 -2.81 1.46
C VAL A 51 6.47 -3.37 2.77
N MET A 52 5.92 -2.96 3.91
CA MET A 52 6.35 -3.44 5.22
C MET A 52 6.19 -4.97 5.39
N ILE A 53 5.12 -5.55 4.83
CA ILE A 53 4.82 -6.98 4.96
C ILE A 53 5.59 -7.82 3.93
N THR A 54 5.78 -7.31 2.71
CA THR A 54 6.25 -8.12 1.58
C THR A 54 7.65 -7.78 1.10
N ALA A 55 8.12 -6.55 1.31
CA ALA A 55 9.37 -6.05 0.73
C ALA A 55 10.03 -4.95 1.60
N PRO A 56 10.28 -5.19 2.91
CA PRO A 56 10.80 -4.16 3.81
C PRO A 56 12.20 -3.65 3.42
N ASP A 57 12.97 -4.46 2.68
CA ASP A 57 14.27 -4.11 2.11
C ASP A 57 14.17 -3.05 0.99
N LYS A 58 13.00 -2.88 0.37
CA LYS A 58 12.75 -1.91 -0.70
C LYS A 58 12.35 -0.52 -0.19
N LEU A 59 12.39 -0.28 1.12
CA LEU A 59 11.90 0.96 1.71
C LEU A 59 12.62 2.22 1.18
N GLU A 60 13.94 2.18 1.01
CA GLU A 60 14.68 3.33 0.48
C GLU A 60 14.30 3.62 -0.98
N HIS A 61 14.10 2.58 -1.80
CA HIS A 61 13.57 2.74 -3.16
C HIS A 61 12.20 3.42 -3.13
N CYS A 62 11.30 2.96 -2.26
CA CYS A 62 9.95 3.54 -2.12
C CYS A 62 9.99 5.03 -1.76
N LYS A 63 10.95 5.45 -0.93
CA LYS A 63 11.13 6.87 -0.56
C LYS A 63 11.58 7.68 -1.78
N GLU A 64 12.58 7.20 -2.50
CA GLU A 64 13.08 7.87 -3.70
C GLU A 64 11.98 8.01 -4.75
N PHE A 65 11.25 6.92 -5.03
CA PHE A 65 10.09 6.95 -5.90
C PHE A 65 9.05 7.99 -5.43
N THR A 66 8.70 8.00 -4.15
CA THR A 66 7.71 8.94 -3.60
C THR A 66 8.12 10.40 -3.87
N TYR A 67 9.39 10.75 -3.73
CA TYR A 67 9.90 12.08 -4.06
C TYR A 67 9.79 12.38 -5.55
N ARG A 68 10.32 11.51 -6.42
CA ARG A 68 10.27 11.69 -7.88
C ARG A 68 8.82 11.79 -8.38
N PHE A 69 7.94 10.97 -7.82
CA PHE A 69 6.55 10.92 -8.18
C PHE A 69 5.81 12.20 -7.75
N ALA A 70 6.04 12.67 -6.53
CA ALA A 70 5.50 13.95 -6.06
C ALA A 70 5.98 15.14 -6.90
N GLU A 71 7.25 15.13 -7.33
CA GLU A 71 7.79 16.14 -8.23
C GLU A 71 7.14 16.08 -9.63
N SER A 72 7.03 14.89 -10.22
CA SER A 72 6.36 14.67 -11.50
C SER A 72 4.92 15.20 -11.49
N VAL A 73 4.16 14.88 -10.43
CA VAL A 73 2.80 15.38 -10.24
C VAL A 73 2.77 16.90 -10.07
N ARG A 74 3.63 17.47 -9.22
CA ARG A 74 3.69 18.94 -9.01
C ARG A 74 4.08 19.72 -10.26
N GLY A 75 4.84 19.09 -11.17
CA GLY A 75 5.21 19.68 -12.46
C GLY A 75 4.06 19.76 -13.45
N GLN A 76 2.96 19.02 -13.23
CA GLN A 76 1.81 19.05 -14.13
C GLN A 76 0.89 20.25 -13.86
N ARG A 77 0.33 20.85 -14.92
CA ARG A 77 -0.52 22.05 -14.85
C ARG A 77 -1.71 21.92 -13.89
N PHE A 78 -2.31 20.73 -13.80
CA PHE A 78 -3.42 20.43 -12.90
C PHE A 78 -3.08 19.26 -11.95
N GLY A 79 -1.80 19.03 -11.68
CA GLY A 79 -1.37 17.91 -10.85
C GLY A 79 -1.80 16.56 -11.42
N ALA A 80 -2.26 15.67 -10.55
CA ALA A 80 -2.66 14.30 -10.91
C ALA A 80 -3.92 14.24 -11.81
N VAL A 81 -4.67 15.33 -11.95
CA VAL A 81 -5.86 15.40 -12.83
C VAL A 81 -5.56 16.08 -14.17
N THR A 82 -4.28 16.26 -14.51
CA THR A 82 -3.87 16.82 -15.80
C THR A 82 -4.28 15.89 -16.94
N PRO A 83 -5.03 16.39 -17.96
CA PRO A 83 -5.42 15.57 -19.10
C PRO A 83 -4.22 14.93 -19.80
N GLY A 84 -4.28 13.63 -20.05
CA GLY A 84 -3.19 12.86 -20.67
C GLY A 84 -2.08 12.41 -19.71
N TYR A 85 -2.02 12.92 -18.48
CA TYR A 85 -1.07 12.44 -17.47
C TYR A 85 -1.61 11.20 -16.77
N ASN A 86 -0.99 10.04 -17.01
CA ASN A 86 -1.43 8.78 -16.41
C ASN A 86 -0.69 8.48 -15.09
N PHE A 87 -1.07 9.21 -14.04
CA PHE A 87 -0.58 9.00 -12.67
C PHE A 87 -0.68 7.53 -12.22
N MET A 88 -1.79 6.86 -12.57
CA MET A 88 -2.06 5.48 -12.12
C MET A 88 -1.16 4.46 -12.81
N LEU A 89 -0.76 4.69 -14.06
CA LEU A 89 0.18 3.83 -14.77
C LEU A 89 1.55 3.85 -14.11
N THR A 90 2.11 5.05 -13.87
CA THR A 90 3.40 5.19 -13.19
C THR A 90 3.39 4.54 -11.81
N LEU A 91 2.31 4.72 -11.04
CA LEU A 91 2.16 4.07 -9.74
C LEU A 91 2.09 2.53 -9.87
N ARG A 92 1.38 2.02 -10.87
CA ARG A 92 1.27 0.58 -11.10
C ARG A 92 2.61 -0.05 -11.48
N GLU A 93 3.33 0.57 -12.41
CA GLU A 93 4.66 0.11 -12.84
C GLU A 93 5.61 -0.01 -11.66
N GLU A 94 5.61 0.99 -10.77
CA GLU A 94 6.42 0.98 -9.56
C GLU A 94 6.02 -0.15 -8.59
N ILE A 95 4.71 -0.36 -8.37
CA ILE A 95 4.24 -1.47 -7.51
C ILE A 95 4.65 -2.82 -8.12
N GLU A 96 4.59 -2.95 -9.45
CA GLU A 96 5.05 -4.13 -10.17
C GLU A 96 6.59 -4.30 -10.11
N GLU A 97 7.36 -3.26 -9.89
CA GLU A 97 8.81 -3.37 -9.67
C GLU A 97 9.14 -3.75 -8.22
N ILE A 98 8.48 -3.13 -7.25
CA ILE A 98 8.78 -3.30 -5.81
C ILE A 98 8.32 -4.66 -5.29
N LEU A 99 7.11 -5.10 -5.64
CA LEU A 99 6.51 -6.28 -5.01
C LEU A 99 7.13 -7.57 -5.56
N PRO A 100 7.58 -8.51 -4.71
CA PRO A 100 8.09 -9.79 -5.17
C PRO A 100 6.99 -10.63 -5.84
N SER A 101 7.38 -11.68 -6.57
CA SER A 101 6.45 -12.55 -7.30
C SER A 101 5.44 -13.26 -6.39
N ASP A 102 5.84 -13.57 -5.15
CA ASP A 102 5.06 -14.23 -4.10
C ASP A 102 4.40 -13.25 -3.11
N ALA A 103 4.39 -11.94 -3.40
CA ALA A 103 3.86 -10.92 -2.50
C ALA A 103 2.43 -11.20 -1.99
N HIS A 104 1.57 -11.78 -2.84
CA HIS A 104 0.20 -12.17 -2.48
C HIS A 104 0.14 -13.24 -1.38
N SER A 105 1.07 -14.19 -1.39
CA SER A 105 1.19 -15.21 -0.34
C SER A 105 1.70 -14.59 0.96
N LEU A 106 2.68 -13.69 0.89
CA LEU A 106 3.22 -12.97 2.06
C LEU A 106 2.18 -12.03 2.69
N ALA A 107 1.34 -11.40 1.87
CA ALA A 107 0.34 -10.43 2.27
C ALA A 107 -0.95 -11.07 2.79
N SER A 108 -1.32 -12.27 2.33
CA SER A 108 -2.58 -12.91 2.73
C SER A 108 -2.62 -13.15 4.25
N ASP A 109 -3.74 -12.77 4.85
CA ASP A 109 -4.01 -12.74 6.30
C ASP A 109 -3.06 -11.85 7.14
N ARG A 110 -2.13 -11.13 6.50
CA ARG A 110 -1.16 -10.22 7.15
C ARG A 110 -1.25 -8.77 6.69
N LEU A 111 -1.86 -8.51 5.54
CA LEU A 111 -2.16 -7.19 5.01
C LEU A 111 -3.67 -7.00 4.96
N HIS A 112 -4.17 -5.91 5.52
CA HIS A 112 -5.57 -5.53 5.47
C HIS A 112 -5.72 -4.21 4.71
N VAL A 113 -6.27 -4.27 3.50
CA VAL A 113 -6.47 -3.10 2.64
C VAL A 113 -7.90 -2.63 2.76
N SER A 114 -8.09 -1.42 3.27
CA SER A 114 -9.38 -0.76 3.32
C SER A 114 -9.65 -0.03 2.00
N ILE A 115 -10.69 -0.48 1.29
CA ILE A 115 -11.13 0.08 0.01
C ILE A 115 -12.56 0.61 0.11
N THR A 116 -12.89 1.60 -0.71
CA THR A 116 -14.24 2.17 -0.77
C THR A 116 -14.85 1.84 -2.12
N HIS A 117 -16.03 1.24 -2.13
CA HIS A 117 -16.79 1.03 -3.34
C HIS A 117 -17.28 2.37 -3.88
N SER A 118 -16.75 2.80 -5.03
CA SER A 118 -16.94 4.16 -5.53
C SER A 118 -18.39 4.56 -5.77
N ARG A 119 -19.26 3.61 -6.17
CA ARG A 119 -20.67 3.89 -6.45
C ARG A 119 -21.55 3.90 -5.20
N SER A 120 -21.31 3.00 -4.25
CA SER A 120 -22.16 2.88 -3.05
C SER A 120 -21.62 3.62 -1.83
N GLY A 121 -20.35 4.06 -1.87
CA GLY A 121 -19.65 4.63 -0.73
C GLY A 121 -19.35 3.64 0.39
N LYS A 122 -19.70 2.35 0.25
CA LYS A 122 -19.48 1.32 1.27
C LYS A 122 -17.99 0.96 1.37
N ASN A 123 -17.51 0.81 2.59
CA ASN A 123 -16.15 0.37 2.87
C ASN A 123 -16.06 -1.17 2.91
N HIS A 124 -14.96 -1.71 2.42
CA HIS A 124 -14.61 -3.12 2.51
C HIS A 124 -13.15 -3.27 2.93
N ILE A 125 -12.86 -4.29 3.72
CA ILE A 125 -11.49 -4.67 4.07
C ILE A 125 -11.16 -5.97 3.32
N VAL A 126 -10.13 -5.93 2.49
CA VAL A 126 -9.61 -7.10 1.77
C VAL A 126 -8.32 -7.54 2.43
N SER A 127 -8.21 -8.83 2.76
CA SER A 127 -7.03 -9.37 3.41
C SER A 127 -6.55 -10.71 2.87
N ARG A 128 -7.15 -11.19 1.77
CA ARG A 128 -6.77 -12.45 1.12
C ARG A 128 -6.54 -12.17 -0.36
N PHE A 129 -5.44 -12.71 -0.88
CA PHE A 129 -5.00 -12.48 -2.25
C PHE A 129 -4.53 -13.81 -2.84
N THR A 130 -5.22 -14.26 -3.89
CA THR A 130 -4.92 -15.53 -4.58
C THR A 130 -3.78 -15.36 -5.57
N THR A 131 -3.59 -14.16 -6.10
CA THR A 131 -2.52 -13.85 -7.06
C THR A 131 -1.87 -12.51 -6.75
N ARG A 132 -0.63 -12.32 -7.24
CA ARG A 132 0.06 -11.04 -7.18
C ARG A 132 -0.73 -9.92 -7.86
N GLU A 133 -1.38 -10.24 -8.98
CA GLU A 133 -2.20 -9.28 -9.71
C GLU A 133 -3.43 -8.82 -8.90
N GLU A 134 -4.06 -9.75 -8.16
CA GLU A 134 -5.16 -9.42 -7.25
C GLU A 134 -4.71 -8.49 -6.12
N LEU A 135 -3.51 -8.72 -5.57
CA LEU A 135 -2.90 -7.82 -4.58
C LEU A 135 -2.59 -6.43 -5.17
N ILE A 136 -2.15 -6.33 -6.42
CA ILE A 136 -1.82 -5.03 -7.04
C ILE A 136 -3.10 -4.23 -7.34
N LYS A 137 -4.17 -4.90 -7.80
CA LYS A 137 -5.40 -4.23 -8.20
C LYS A 137 -6.39 -4.00 -7.07
N VAL A 138 -6.37 -4.81 -6.01
CA VAL A 138 -7.35 -4.88 -4.90
C VAL A 138 -8.71 -4.28 -5.23
N HIS A 139 -9.64 -5.12 -5.65
CA HIS A 139 -11.02 -4.70 -5.93
C HIS A 139 -11.97 -5.14 -4.82
N THR A 140 -13.15 -4.52 -4.79
CA THR A 140 -14.24 -5.00 -3.94
C THR A 140 -14.66 -6.40 -4.38
N PRO A 141 -15.01 -7.31 -3.44
CA PRO A 141 -15.52 -8.63 -3.79
C PRO A 141 -16.74 -8.50 -4.70
N THR A 142 -16.78 -9.25 -5.80
CA THR A 142 -17.87 -9.21 -6.79
C THR A 142 -19.12 -9.98 -6.33
N HIS A 143 -19.19 -10.42 -5.07
CA HIS A 143 -20.30 -11.21 -4.54
C HIS A 143 -21.03 -10.50 -3.40
N GLU A 144 -21.97 -9.64 -3.78
CA GLU A 144 -23.31 -9.60 -3.20
C GLU A 144 -24.27 -9.47 -4.39
N THR A 145 -24.59 -10.62 -5.00
CA THR A 145 -25.84 -10.74 -5.76
C THR A 145 -26.95 -10.35 -4.80
N GLN A 146 -27.64 -9.24 -5.11
CA GLN A 146 -28.90 -8.90 -4.48
C GLN A 146 -29.82 -10.13 -4.58
N LEU A 147 -30.19 -10.68 -3.42
CA LEU A 147 -31.46 -11.38 -3.26
C LEU A 147 -32.50 -10.36 -2.79
#